data_AF-A0A0N0D0Z2-F1
#
_entry.id   AF-A0A0N0D0Z2-F1
#
_cell.length_a   1.000
_cell.length_b   1.000
_cell.length_c   1.000
_cell.angle_alpha   90.00
_cell.angle_beta   90.00
_cell.angle_gamma   90.00
#
_symmetry.space_group_name_H-M   'P 1'
#
loop_
_entity.id
_entity.type
_entity.pdbx_description
1 polymer ?
#
loop_
_entity_poly.entity_id
_entity_poly.type
_entity_poly.pdbx_seq_one_letter_code
_entity_poly.pdbx_strand_id
1 'polypeptide(L)' 'MNISIINYEYPPIGGGAATFTKYLAHNLALRGHRVSVLTSKFNNNSSCDKINNLKVFRVRSYRKSIYEASI' A
#
# COMPACT_ATOMS: atom_id res chain seq x y z
N MET A 1 -4.33 7.75 -16.87
CA MET A 1 -2.94 7.24 -16.70
C MET A 1 -2.96 6.03 -15.78
N ASN A 2 -1.97 5.14 -15.94
CA ASN A 2 -1.73 4.02 -15.02
C ASN A 2 -0.58 4.42 -14.09
N ILE A 3 -0.82 4.38 -12.78
CA ILE A 3 0.15 4.82 -11.77
C ILE A 3 0.41 3.65 -10.82
N SER A 4 1.69 3.37 -10.57
CA SER A 4 2.10 2.39 -9.56
C SER A 4 2.91 3.06 -8.47
N ILE A 5 2.50 2.85 -7.23
CA ILE A 5 3.14 3.38 -6.03
C ILE A 5 3.72 2.20 -5.26
N ILE A 6 5.04 2.21 -5.08
CA ILE A 6 5.73 1.18 -4.30
C ILE A 6 6.08 1.83 -2.96
N ASN A 7 5.40 1.38 -1.90
CA ASN A 7 5.71 1.81 -0.55
C ASN A 7 5.45 0.68 0.44
N TYR A 8 6.48 0.28 1.18
CA TYR A 8 6.38 -0.76 2.20
C TYR A 8 5.55 -0.31 3.42
N GLU A 9 5.33 1.00 3.59
CA GLU A 9 4.43 1.61 4.55
C GLU A 9 3.09 1.94 3.89
N TYR A 10 2.06 1.15 4.22
CA TYR A 10 0.69 1.43 3.84
C TYR A 10 -0.24 0.89 4.92
N PRO A 11 -1.40 1.54 5.18
CA PRO A 11 -2.30 1.09 6.23
C PRO A 11 -2.67 -0.41 6.13
N PRO A 12 -2.66 -1.12 7.27
CA PRO A 12 -2.67 -0.60 8.64
C PRO A 12 -1.29 -0.34 9.27
N ILE A 13 -0.18 -0.55 8.55
CA ILE A 13 1.15 -0.25 9.07
C ILE A 13 1.22 1.27 9.30
N GLY A 14 1.48 1.67 10.54
CA GLY A 14 1.42 3.06 10.97
C GLY A 14 2.65 3.86 10.56
N GLY A 15 2.48 5.17 10.38
CA GLY A 15 3.56 6.10 10.01
C GLY A 15 3.04 7.30 9.21
N GLY A 16 3.84 8.36 9.14
CA GLY A 16 3.54 9.52 8.29
C GLY A 16 3.52 9.15 6.81
N ALA A 17 4.48 8.34 6.36
CA ALA A 17 4.57 7.90 4.97
C ALA A 17 3.40 6.98 4.56
N ALA A 18 2.96 6.07 5.45
CA ALA A 18 1.77 5.25 5.22
C ALA A 18 0.51 6.12 5.00
N THR A 19 0.32 7.12 5.86
CA THR A 19 -0.83 8.03 5.80
C THR A 19 -0.81 8.86 4.53
N PHE A 20 0.34 9.47 4.21
CA PHE A 20 0.53 10.23 2.97
C PHE A 20 0.24 9.36 1.74
N THR A 21 0.77 8.13 1.70
CA THR A 21 0.59 7.21 0.57
C THR A 21 -0.87 6.83 0.37
N LYS A 22 -1.61 6.57 1.45
CA LYS A 22 -3.06 6.32 1.38
C LYS A 22 -3.78 7.49 0.74
N TYR A 23 -3.55 8.72 1.20
CA TYR A 23 -4.21 9.89 0.66
C TYR A 23 -3.79 10.19 -0.78
N LEU A 24 -2.52 10.04 -1.11
CA LEU A 24 -2.03 10.22 -2.47
C LEU A 24 -2.70 9.23 -3.42
N ALA A 25 -2.67 7.94 -3.10
CA ALA A 25 -3.25 6.89 -3.94
C ALA A 25 -4.76 7.07 -4.11
N HIS A 26 -5.46 7.41 -3.01
CA HIS A 26 -6.89 7.64 -3.02
C HIS A 26 -7.27 8.86 -3.87
N ASN A 27 -6.60 10.00 -3.69
CA ASN A 27 -6.88 11.22 -4.45
C ASN A 27 -6.54 11.06 -5.94
N LEU A 28 -5.46 10.36 -6.29
CA LEU A 28 -5.16 10.04 -7.69
C LEU A 28 -6.25 9.16 -8.32
N ALA A 29 -6.77 8.19 -7.56
CA ALA A 29 -7.86 7.34 -8.03
C ALA A 29 -9.18 8.11 -8.19
N LEU A 30 -9.49 9.04 -7.27
CA LEU A 30 -10.64 9.94 -7.36
C LEU A 30 -10.57 10.86 -8.59
N ARG A 31 -9.36 11.27 -8.99
CA ARG A 31 -9.13 12.04 -10.23
C ARG A 31 -9.25 11.19 -11.51
N GLY A 32 -9.70 9.93 -11.42
CA GLY A 32 -9.95 9.06 -12.56
C GLY A 32 -8.72 8.28 -13.05
N HIS A 33 -7.59 8.31 -12.32
CA HIS A 33 -6.42 7.50 -12.67
C HIS A 33 -6.56 6.06 -12.17
N ARG A 34 -5.97 5.11 -12.90
CA ARG A 34 -5.87 3.72 -12.45
C ARG A 34 -4.63 3.59 -11.58
N VAL A 35 -4.82 3.42 -10.28
CA VAL A 35 -3.75 3.41 -9.29
C VAL A 35 -3.55 2.01 -8.72
N SER A 36 -2.30 1.59 -8.64
CA SER A 36 -1.88 0.39 -7.94
C SER A 36 -0.91 0.77 -6.83
N VAL A 37 -1.08 0.19 -5.65
CA VAL A 37 -0.15 0.31 -4.53
C VAL A 37 0.44 -1.06 -4.28
N LEU A 38 1.76 -1.21 -4.41
CA LEU A 38 2.48 -2.38 -3.97
C LEU A 38 3.04 -2.08 -2.59
N THR A 39 2.59 -2.84 -1.59
CA THR A 39 3.03 -2.70 -0.21
C THR A 39 3.31 -4.04 0.40
N SER A 40 3.94 -4.03 1.57
CA SER A 40 4.27 -5.24 2.29
C SER A 40 3.10 -5.71 3.12
N LYS A 41 2.88 -7.02 3.10
CA LYS A 41 1.91 -7.71 3.96
C LYS A 41 2.44 -7.72 5.39
N PHE A 42 1.53 -7.43 6.32
CA PHE A 42 1.73 -7.57 7.75
C PHE A 42 0.55 -8.37 8.31
N ASN A 43 0.84 -9.39 9.12
CA ASN A 43 -0.14 -10.30 9.73
C ASN A 43 -1.15 -10.91 8.71
N ASN A 44 -2.38 -11.18 9.17
CA ASN A 44 -3.46 -11.83 8.41
C ASN A 44 -4.22 -10.88 7.46
N ASN A 45 -3.63 -9.76 7.07
CA ASN A 45 -4.31 -8.81 6.19
C ASN A 45 -4.57 -9.41 4.79
N SER A 46 -5.66 -8.95 4.17
CA SER A 46 -6.00 -9.28 2.78
C SER A 46 -4.83 -8.98 1.85
N SER A 47 -4.48 -9.96 1.02
CA SER A 47 -3.37 -9.89 0.07
C SER A 47 -3.66 -8.89 -1.08
N CYS A 48 -4.93 -8.57 -1.32
CA CYS A 48 -5.36 -7.60 -2.32
C CYS A 48 -6.63 -6.89 -1.86
N ASP A 49 -6.61 -5.55 -1.83
CA ASP A 49 -7.82 -4.73 -1.67
C ASP A 49 -8.10 -3.98 -2.97
N LYS A 50 -9.37 -3.94 -3.39
CA LYS A 50 -9.79 -3.13 -4.55
C LYS A 50 -10.88 -2.17 -4.12
N ILE A 51 -10.63 -0.88 -4.34
CA ILE A 51 -11.58 0.20 -4.10
C ILE A 51 -11.62 1.05 -5.38
N ASN A 52 -12.69 0.88 -6.18
CA ASN A 52 -12.87 1.57 -7.46
C ASN A 52 -11.64 1.41 -8.40
N ASN A 53 -10.96 2.53 -8.68
CA ASN A 53 -9.77 2.61 -9.54
C ASN A 53 -8.45 2.40 -8.80
N LEU A 54 -8.50 2.13 -7.48
CA LEU A 54 -7.35 1.84 -6.63
C LEU A 54 -7.28 0.34 -6.32
N LYS A 55 -6.11 -0.27 -6.56
CA LYS A 55 -5.77 -1.63 -6.11
C LYS A 55 -4.59 -1.59 -5.17
N VAL A 56 -4.68 -2.26 -4.03
CA VAL A 56 -3.58 -2.39 -3.06
C VAL A 56 -3.17 -3.85 -3.01
N PHE A 57 -1.94 -4.13 -3.43
CA PHE A 57 -1.33 -5.45 -3.38
C PHE A 57 -0.42 -5.54 -2.16
N ARG A 58 -0.73 -6.46 -1.24
CA ARG A 58 0.08 -6.74 -0.06
C ARG A 58 0.88 -8.02 -0.28
N VAL A 59 2.16 -7.88 -0.58
CA VAL A 59 3.06 -9.02 -0.84
C VAL A 59 3.73 -9.48 0.44
N ARG A 60 3.90 -10.80 0.61
CA ARG A 60 4.68 -11.34 1.73
C ARG A 60 6.07 -10.71 1.69
N SER A 61 6.54 -10.25 2.85
CA SER A 61 7.89 -9.77 3.05
C SER A 61 8.46 -10.51 4.25
N TYR A 62 9.75 -10.80 4.24
CA TYR A 62 10.44 -11.47 5.35
C TYR A 62 10.67 -10.52 6.54
N ARG A 63 9.74 -9.62 6.84
CA ARG A 63 9.89 -8.68 7.95
C ARG A 63 9.80 -9.37 9.31
N LYS A 64 10.68 -9.00 10.23
CA LYS A 64 10.68 -9.46 11.64
C LYS A 64 9.76 -8.60 12.51
N SER A 65 9.65 -7.31 12.21
CA SER A 65 8.84 -6.37 12.97
C SER A 65 8.18 -5.33 12.05
N ILE A 66 7.45 -4.38 12.64
CA ILE A 66 6.78 -3.28 11.92
C ILE A 66 7.80 -2.35 11.27
N TYR A 67 8.97 -2.19 11.89
CA TYR A 67 10.01 -1.24 11.49
C TYR A 67 11.25 -1.91 10.89
N GLU A 68 11.32 -3.24 10.88
CA GLU A 68 12.52 -3.98 10.47
C GLU A 68 12.21 -5.03 9.40
N ALA A 69 12.94 -4.93 8.28
CA ALA A 69 13.08 -6.02 7.33
C ALA A 69 14.06 -7.07 7.88
N SER A 70 13.86 -8.37 7.60
CA SER A 70 14.96 -9.32 7.80
C SER A 70 15.93 -9.22 6.64
N ILE A 71 17.19 -9.02 6.97
CA ILE A 71 18.32 -9.53 6.20
C ILE A 71 18.56 -10.97 6.64
#